data_AF-A0A7G2M2Z9-F1
#
_entry.id   AF-A0A7G2M2Z9-F1
#
_cell.length_a   1.000
_cell.length_b   1.000
_cell.length_c   1.000
_cell.angle_alpha   90.00
_cell.angle_beta   90.00
_cell.angle_gamma   90.00
#
_symmetry.space_group_name_H-M   'P 1'
#
loop_
_entity.id
_entity.type
_entity.pdbx_description
1 polymer ?
#
loop_
_entity_poly.entity_id
_entity_poly.type
_entity_poly.pdbx_seq_one_letter_code
_entity_poly.pdbx_strand_id
1 'polypeptide(L)'
;GPAAALDRQLHAERAVPRVFQQRRHAEVEACDLPTGSFILDKEGRSGVPSDDAFYPYAPSGYGPAQPRPRGRVNLLTPPSSVAAFRNGYRPQIALKDAGG
;
A
#
# COMPACT_ATOMS: atom_id res chain seq x y z
N GLY A 1 15.88 3.39 -21.77
CA GLY A 1 15.83 1.92 -21.62
C GLY A 1 14.64 1.49 -20.79
N PRO A 2 14.39 0.18 -20.65
CA PRO A 2 13.21 -0.39 -19.99
C PRO A 2 13.03 0.05 -18.53
N ALA A 3 14.11 0.08 -17.74
CA ALA A 3 14.06 0.52 -16.34
C ALA A 3 13.57 1.98 -16.20
N ALA A 4 14.09 2.89 -17.03
CA ALA A 4 13.64 4.28 -17.03
C ALA A 4 12.19 4.45 -17.49
N ALA A 5 11.68 3.55 -18.32
CA ALA A 5 10.27 3.56 -18.71
C ALA A 5 9.36 3.11 -17.54
N LEU A 6 9.76 2.05 -16.84
CA LEU A 6 9.07 1.58 -15.63
C LEU A 6 9.06 2.65 -14.54
N ASP A 7 10.20 3.29 -14.28
CA ASP A 7 10.30 4.36 -13.27
C ASP A 7 9.34 5.52 -13.58
N ARG A 8 9.28 5.97 -14.84
CA ARG A 8 8.33 7.01 -15.25
C ARG A 8 6.87 6.60 -15.04
N GLN A 9 6.53 5.34 -15.35
CA GLN A 9 5.18 4.82 -15.15
C GLN A 9 4.82 4.78 -13.67
N LEU A 10 5.69 4.22 -12.83
CA LEU A 10 5.48 4.17 -11.38
C LEU A 10 5.40 5.57 -10.76
N HIS A 11 6.22 6.52 -11.23
CA HIS A 11 6.17 7.91 -10.80
C HIS A 11 4.82 8.54 -11.14
N ALA A 12 4.37 8.38 -12.39
CA ALA A 12 3.08 8.89 -12.84
C ALA A 12 1.93 8.28 -12.04
N GLU A 13 1.96 6.98 -11.75
CA GLU A 13 0.93 6.29 -10.95
C GLU A 13 0.91 6.71 -9.48
N ARG A 14 2.05 7.17 -8.94
CA ARG A 14 2.21 7.53 -7.52
C ARG A 14 1.99 9.01 -7.22
N ALA A 15 2.38 9.92 -8.12
CA ALA A 15 2.45 11.34 -7.82
C ALA A 15 1.38 12.15 -8.58
N VAL A 16 0.77 13.12 -7.91
CA VAL A 16 -0.05 14.14 -8.55
C VAL A 16 0.90 15.26 -9.02
N PRO A 17 1.01 15.53 -10.33
CA PRO A 17 1.94 16.54 -10.83
C PRO A 17 1.68 17.92 -10.23
N ARG A 18 2.76 18.66 -9.95
CA ARG A 18 2.75 20.09 -9.54
C ARG A 18 2.13 20.42 -8.18
N VAL A 19 1.58 19.45 -7.45
CA VAL A 19 0.97 19.69 -6.13
C VAL A 19 1.64 18.90 -5.00
N PHE A 20 2.72 18.17 -5.28
CA PHE A 20 3.45 17.35 -4.31
C PHE A 20 2.56 16.37 -3.50
N GLN A 21 1.44 15.95 -4.06
CA GLN A 21 0.52 15.01 -3.43
C GLN A 21 0.72 13.59 -3.98
N GLN A 22 0.35 12.61 -3.17
CA GLN A 22 0.28 11.23 -3.59
C GLN A 22 -1.05 10.93 -4.28
N ARG A 23 -1.01 10.24 -5.42
CA ARG A 23 -2.20 9.70 -6.07
C ARG A 23 -2.82 8.64 -5.18
N ARG A 24 -4.13 8.77 -4.98
CA ARG A 24 -4.96 7.82 -4.25
C ARG A 24 -5.84 7.12 -5.24
N HIS A 25 -5.66 5.82 -5.39
CA HIS A 25 -6.52 4.97 -6.20
C HIS A 25 -7.71 4.60 -5.33
N ALA A 26 -8.77 5.38 -5.45
CA ALA A 26 -9.88 5.39 -4.50
C ALA A 26 -10.79 4.18 -4.64
N GLU A 27 -11.54 3.92 -3.57
CA GLU A 27 -12.69 3.01 -3.56
C GLU A 27 -12.39 1.54 -3.90
N VAL A 28 -11.21 1.05 -3.54
CA VAL A 28 -10.87 -0.37 -3.67
C VAL A 28 -11.37 -1.14 -2.44
N GLU A 29 -11.86 -2.36 -2.63
CA GLU A 29 -12.26 -3.21 -1.52
C GLU A 29 -11.03 -3.72 -0.78
N ALA A 30 -10.97 -3.48 0.54
CA ALA A 30 -9.82 -3.86 1.36
C ALA A 30 -9.57 -5.37 1.38
N CYS A 31 -10.59 -6.21 1.17
CA CYS A 31 -10.45 -7.67 1.09
C CYS A 31 -9.74 -8.14 -0.18
N ASP A 32 -9.78 -7.36 -1.27
CA ASP A 32 -9.25 -7.75 -2.58
C ASP A 32 -7.78 -7.31 -2.78
N LEU A 33 -7.23 -6.66 -1.77
CA LEU A 33 -5.88 -6.11 -1.82
C LEU A 33 -4.84 -7.17 -1.46
N PRO A 34 -3.85 -7.41 -2.35
CA PRO A 34 -2.78 -8.35 -2.06
C PRO A 34 -1.88 -7.82 -0.94
N THR A 35 -1.26 -8.74 -0.20
CA THR A 35 -0.21 -8.44 0.78
C THR A 35 0.86 -7.51 0.19
N GLY A 36 1.24 -6.50 0.96
CA GLY A 36 2.21 -5.48 0.54
C GLY A 36 1.60 -4.26 -0.14
N SER A 37 0.28 -4.26 -0.35
CA SER A 37 -0.46 -3.03 -0.65
C SER A 37 -0.30 -2.03 0.50
N PHE A 38 -0.14 -0.75 0.20
CA PHE A 38 -0.14 0.34 1.17
C PHE A 38 -1.43 1.12 0.96
N ILE A 39 -2.19 1.34 2.03
CA ILE A 39 -3.52 1.94 1.96
C ILE A 39 -3.63 3.15 2.89
N LEU A 40 -4.67 3.95 2.66
CA LEU A 40 -5.20 4.93 3.59
C LEU A 40 -6.64 4.49 3.93
N ASP A 41 -6.87 4.15 5.19
CA ASP A 41 -8.20 3.73 5.68
C ASP A 41 -9.15 4.91 5.85
N LYS A 42 -10.38 4.62 6.30
CA LYS A 42 -11.44 5.63 6.50
C LYS A 42 -11.17 6.53 7.70
N GLU A 43 -10.41 6.04 8.66
CA GLU A 43 -9.97 6.79 9.84
C GLU A 43 -8.73 7.66 9.57
N GLY A 44 -8.22 7.65 8.33
CA GLY A 44 -7.09 8.47 7.90
C GLY A 44 -5.72 7.88 8.27
N ARG A 45 -5.66 6.62 8.71
CA ARG A 45 -4.40 5.92 8.99
C ARG A 45 -3.87 5.29 7.71
N SER A 46 -2.59 5.50 7.45
CA SER A 46 -1.89 4.80 6.38
C SER A 46 -1.16 3.57 6.89
N GLY A 47 -1.08 2.50 6.11
CA GLY A 47 -0.37 1.30 6.54
C GLY A 47 -0.51 0.13 5.57
N VAL A 48 -0.01 -1.02 6.01
CA VAL A 48 -0.04 -2.27 5.23
C VAL A 48 -1.06 -3.22 5.83
N PRO A 49 -2.03 -3.72 5.05
CA PRO A 49 -2.85 -4.84 5.46
C PRO A 49 -2.13 -6.17 5.13
N SER A 50 -2.13 -7.11 6.06
CA SER A 50 -1.55 -8.45 5.93
C SER A 50 -2.47 -9.45 6.61
N ASP A 51 -2.93 -10.46 5.87
CA ASP A 51 -3.96 -11.40 6.33
C ASP A 51 -5.14 -10.66 6.98
N ASP A 52 -5.49 -10.98 8.23
CA ASP A 52 -6.58 -10.33 8.98
C ASP A 52 -6.14 -9.10 9.78
N ALA A 53 -4.90 -8.65 9.61
CA ALA A 53 -4.31 -7.52 10.31
C ALA A 53 -4.06 -6.31 9.41
N PHE A 54 -3.98 -5.15 10.04
CA PHE A 54 -3.48 -3.90 9.48
C PHE A 54 -2.39 -3.35 10.38
N TYR A 55 -1.28 -2.96 9.77
CA TYR A 55 -0.10 -2.43 10.44
C TYR A 55 0.00 -0.95 10.08
N PRO A 56 -0.44 -0.04 10.96
CA PRO A 56 -0.33 1.39 10.72
C PRO A 56 1.13 1.79 10.59
N TYR A 57 1.41 2.63 9.62
CA TYR A 57 2.74 3.19 9.42
C TYR A 57 2.90 4.51 10.18
N ALA A 58 4.05 4.66 10.82
CA ALA A 58 4.58 5.93 11.29
C ALA A 58 6.03 6.09 10.78
N PRO A 59 6.60 7.31 10.80
CA PRO A 59 8.00 7.51 10.45
C PRO A 59 8.99 6.66 11.29
N SER A 60 8.61 6.27 12.51
CA SER A 60 9.37 5.37 13.37
C SER A 60 9.24 3.88 13.03
N GLY A 61 8.41 3.54 12.03
CA GLY A 61 8.14 2.18 11.57
C GLY A 61 6.67 1.78 11.69
N TYR A 62 6.39 0.50 11.46
CA TYR A 62 5.06 -0.06 11.61
C TYR A 62 4.71 -0.23 13.09
N GLY A 63 3.51 0.22 13.45
CA GLY A 63 2.91 0.03 14.76
C GLY A 63 2.38 -1.39 14.98
N PRO A 64 1.77 -1.65 16.15
CA PRO A 64 1.17 -2.95 16.45
C PRO A 64 0.04 -3.28 15.49
N ALA A 65 -0.19 -4.58 15.27
CA ALA A 65 -1.29 -5.08 14.47
C ALA A 65 -2.64 -4.58 15.01
N GLN A 66 -3.48 -4.10 14.09
CA GLN A 66 -4.86 -3.72 14.33
C GLN A 66 -5.77 -4.57 13.45
N PRO A 67 -7.09 -4.64 13.72
CA PRO A 67 -8.02 -5.33 12.82
C PRO A 67 -7.92 -4.77 11.40
N ARG A 68 -7.90 -5.65 10.40
CA ARG A 68 -7.91 -5.23 8.99
C ARG A 68 -9.13 -4.34 8.70
N PRO A 69 -8.97 -3.19 8.03
CA PRO A 69 -10.07 -2.37 7.55
C PRO A 69 -11.04 -3.18 6.69
N ARG A 70 -12.33 -2.90 6.86
CA ARG A 70 -13.40 -3.52 6.06
C ARG A 70 -13.98 -2.51 5.06
N GLY A 71 -14.38 -3.03 3.90
CA GLY A 71 -14.97 -2.25 2.82
C GLY A 71 -13.95 -1.39 2.08
N ARG A 72 -14.46 -0.33 1.45
CA ARG A 72 -13.68 0.56 0.57
C ARG A 72 -12.62 1.37 1.31
N VAL A 73 -11.40 1.36 0.76
CA VAL A 73 -10.23 2.16 1.21
C VAL A 73 -9.57 2.85 0.02
N ASN A 74 -8.64 3.76 0.30
CA ASN A 74 -7.81 4.36 -0.74
C ASN A 74 -6.50 3.58 -0.86
N LEU A 75 -6.15 3.14 -2.06
CA LEU A 75 -4.87 2.50 -2.34
C LEU A 75 -3.81 3.56 -2.66
N LEU A 76 -2.68 3.47 -1.97
CA LEU A 76 -1.53 4.36 -2.09
C LEU A 76 -0.40 3.75 -2.94
N THR A 77 -0.34 2.42 -3.02
CA THR A 77 0.59 1.69 -3.89
C THR A 77 0.20 1.85 -5.36
N PRO A 78 1.17 2.08 -6.28
CA PRO A 78 0.92 2.13 -7.73
C PRO A 78 0.23 0.86 -8.28
N PRO A 79 -0.72 0.97 -9.22
CA PRO A 79 -1.39 -0.17 -9.84
C PRO A 79 -0.43 -1.17 -10.47
N SER A 80 0.67 -0.71 -11.06
CA SER A 80 1.70 -1.59 -11.63
C SER A 80 2.40 -2.44 -10.57
N SER A 81 2.65 -1.88 -9.37
CA SER A 81 3.19 -2.64 -8.25
C SER A 81 2.17 -3.64 -7.71
N VAL A 82 0.89 -3.26 -7.61
CA VAL A 82 -0.19 -4.20 -7.23
C VAL A 82 -0.33 -5.35 -8.23
N ALA A 83 -0.19 -5.06 -9.53
CA ALA A 83 -0.15 -6.09 -10.56
C ALA A 83 1.02 -7.06 -10.36
N ALA A 84 2.21 -6.56 -10.02
CA ALA A 84 3.35 -7.42 -9.68
C ALA A 84 3.06 -8.30 -8.45
N PHE A 85 2.42 -7.75 -7.41
CA PHE A 85 2.05 -8.52 -6.21
C PHE A 85 1.08 -9.66 -6.53
N ARG A 86 0.07 -9.38 -7.36
CA ARG A 86 -0.88 -10.39 -7.84
C ARG A 86 -0.21 -11.47 -8.70
N ASN A 87 0.90 -11.15 -9.36
CA ASN A 87 1.71 -12.09 -10.15
C ASN A 87 2.84 -12.76 -9.32
N GLY A 88 2.78 -12.70 -7.99
CA GLY A 88 3.66 -13.46 -7.11
C GLY A 88 4.91 -12.73 -6.62
N TYR A 89 5.13 -11.48 -7.01
CA TYR A 89 6.19 -10.68 -6.39
C TYR A 89 5.84 -10.36 -4.94
N ARG A 90 6.69 -10.76 -3.99
CA ARG A 90 6.49 -10.51 -2.56
C ARG A 90 7.41 -9.39 -2.09
N PRO A 91 6.87 -8.20 -1.73
CA PRO A 91 7.70 -7.14 -1.19
C PRO A 91 8.19 -7.51 0.21
N GLN A 92 9.41 -7.11 0.55
CA GLN A 92 9.93 -7.20 1.91
C GLN A 92 9.34 -6.06 2.76
N ILE A 93 8.70 -6.40 3.87
CA ILE A 93 8.06 -5.44 4.77
C ILE A 93 8.59 -5.67 6.17
N ALA A 94 9.10 -4.62 6.80
CA ALA A 94 9.61 -4.67 8.17
C ALA A 94 8.46 -4.61 9.19
N LEU A 95 7.49 -5.52 9.06
CA LEU A 95 6.49 -5.74 10.09
C LEU A 95 7.23 -6.35 11.29
N LYS A 96 7.01 -5.78 12.47
CA LYS A 96 7.43 -6.46 13.69
C LYS A 96 6.46 -7.62 13.87
N ASP A 97 6.98 -8.82 14.04
CA ASP A 97 6.15 -9.95 14.45
C ASP A 97 5.36 -9.52 15.70
N ALA A 98 4.04 -9.73 15.68
CA ALA A 98 3.29 -9.72 16.92
C ALA A 98 3.92 -10.84 17.76
N GLY A 99 4.65 -10.45 18.81
CA GLY A 99 5.71 -11.28 19.41
C GLY A 99 5.31 -12.73 19.71
N GLY A 100 6.32 -13.60 19.64
CA GLY A 100 6.44 -14.68 20.62
C GLY A 100 6.84 -14.11 21.98
#